data_AF-A0A9X6LVD5-F1
#
_entry.id   AF-A0A9X6LVD5-F1
#
_cell.length_a   1.000
_cell.length_b   1.000
_cell.length_c   1.000
_cell.angle_alpha   90.00
_cell.angle_beta   90.00
_cell.angle_gamma   90.00
#
_symmetry.space_group_name_H-M   'P 1'
#
loop_
_entity.id
_entity.type
_entity.pdbx_description
1 polymer ?
#
loop_
_entity_poly.entity_id
_entity_poly.type
_entity_poly.pdbx_seq_one_letter_code
_entity_poly.pdbx_strand_id
1 'polypeptide(L)'
;MTVSVLKKDVQKKQILDEFLQHCEKKQIEAIQKNDPLLLCTWIKEARLARRELIALYREKEKYDNQLERDRKSILGIVEHLKSRGINASVVERAHHNTLSEECC
;
A
#
# COMPACT_ATOMS: atom_id res chain seq x y z
N MET A 1 11.79 2.89 -3.62
CA MET A 1 10.45 2.31 -3.36
C MET A 1 9.40 3.20 -3.99
N THR A 2 8.73 2.74 -5.04
CA THR A 2 7.51 3.38 -5.51
C THR A 2 6.46 3.26 -4.39
N VAL A 3 5.87 4.38 -4.00
CA VAL A 3 4.84 4.44 -2.95
C VAL A 3 3.52 3.95 -3.56
N SER A 4 3.44 2.64 -3.80
CA SER A 4 2.23 1.96 -4.25
C SER A 4 1.39 1.49 -3.06
N VAL A 5 0.09 1.32 -3.28
CA VAL A 5 -0.80 0.57 -2.37
C VAL A 5 -0.83 -0.90 -2.80
N LEU A 6 -1.39 -1.78 -1.97
CA LEU A 6 -1.62 -3.16 -2.36
C LEU A 6 -2.49 -3.23 -3.62
N LYS A 7 -2.26 -4.24 -4.47
CA LYS A 7 -3.00 -4.42 -5.74
C LYS A 7 -4.53 -4.41 -5.57
N LYS A 8 -5.03 -5.01 -4.49
CA LYS A 8 -6.46 -5.02 -4.13
C LYS A 8 -7.03 -3.64 -3.81
N ASP A 9 -6.18 -2.70 -3.38
CA ASP A 9 -6.55 -1.38 -2.89
C ASP A 9 -6.36 -0.27 -3.95
N VAL A 10 -5.91 -0.62 -5.17
CA VAL A 10 -5.65 0.34 -6.26
C VAL A 10 -6.91 1.11 -6.64
N GLN A 11 -8.04 0.43 -6.81
CA GLN A 11 -9.32 1.08 -7.12
C GLN A 11 -9.76 2.01 -5.99
N LYS A 12 -9.59 1.56 -4.74
CA LYS A 12 -9.93 2.37 -3.56
C LYS A 12 -9.07 3.63 -3.47
N LYS A 13 -7.77 3.51 -3.76
CA LYS A 13 -6.86 4.67 -3.88
C LYS A 13 -7.36 5.66 -4.94
N GLN A 14 -7.72 5.17 -6.13
CA GLN A 14 -8.23 6.03 -7.21
C GLN A 14 -9.48 6.81 -6.77
N ILE A 15 -10.45 6.12 -6.16
CA ILE A 15 -11.66 6.76 -5.62
C ILE A 15 -11.32 7.83 -4.58
N LEU A 16 -10.38 7.54 -3.67
CA LEU A 16 -9.95 8.50 -2.65
C LEU A 16 -9.25 9.72 -3.26
N ASP A 17 -8.38 9.51 -4.27
CA ASP A 17 -7.69 10.59 -4.97
C ASP A 17 -8.70 11.49 -5.71
N GLU A 18 -9.67 10.91 -6.42
CA GLU A 18 -10.76 11.64 -7.08
C GLU A 18 -11.64 12.41 -6.08
N PHE A 19 -11.96 11.77 -4.95
CA PHE A 19 -12.74 12.41 -3.89
C PHE A 19 -12.00 13.59 -3.25
N LEU A 20 -10.67 13.50 -3.10
CA LEU A 20 -9.86 14.60 -2.60
C LEU A 20 -9.87 15.79 -3.56
N GLN A 21 -9.79 15.55 -4.88
CA GLN A 21 -9.94 16.61 -5.89
C GLN A 21 -11.35 17.22 -5.85
N HIS A 22 -12.38 16.41 -5.62
CA HIS A 22 -13.75 16.91 -5.43
C HIS A 22 -13.84 17.82 -4.19
N CYS A 23 -13.27 17.39 -3.06
CA CYS A 23 -13.25 18.18 -1.84
C CYS A 23 -12.56 19.53 -2.05
N GLU A 24 -11.44 19.57 -2.77
CA GLU A 24 -10.72 20.82 -3.07
C GLU A 24 -11.58 21.80 -3.86
N LYS A 25 -12.24 21.34 -4.93
CA LYS A 25 -13.20 22.16 -5.70
C LYS A 25 -14.30 22.71 -4.80
N LYS A 26 -14.84 21.90 -3.90
CA LYS A 26 -15.90 22.31 -2.98
C LYS A 26 -15.44 23.29 -1.90
N GLN A 27 -14.19 23.19 -1.44
CA GLN A 27 -13.60 24.17 -0.54
C GLN A 27 -13.46 25.53 -1.23
N ILE A 28 -13.02 25.55 -2.50
CA ILE A 28 -12.93 26.79 -3.30
C ILE A 28 -14.33 27.41 -3.48
N GLU A 29 -15.34 26.62 -3.85
CA GLU A 29 -16.73 27.09 -3.97
C GLU A 29 -17.26 27.68 -2.66
N ALA A 30 -16.95 27.06 -1.52
CA ALA A 30 -17.37 27.53 -0.20
C ALA A 30 -16.71 28.88 0.17
N ILE A 31 -15.43 29.06 -0.17
CA ILE A 31 -14.71 30.33 0.01
C ILE A 31 -15.35 31.42 -0.85
N GLN A 32 -15.63 31.14 -2.12
CA GLN A 32 -16.26 32.10 -3.04
C GLN A 32 -17.64 32.55 -2.57
N LYS A 33 -18.41 31.65 -1.94
CA LYS A 33 -19.73 31.93 -1.38
C LYS A 33 -19.69 32.52 0.03
N ASN A 34 -18.50 32.66 0.62
CA ASN A 34 -18.30 33.06 2.01
C ASN A 34 -19.12 32.19 2.99
N ASP A 35 -19.19 30.88 2.73
CA ASP A 35 -19.91 29.90 3.55
C ASP A 35 -18.93 29.09 4.42
N PRO A 36 -18.71 29.50 5.68
CA PRO A 36 -17.76 28.83 6.56
C PRO A 36 -18.22 27.44 7.01
N LEU A 37 -19.53 27.17 7.05
CA LEU A 37 -20.05 25.87 7.45
C LEU A 37 -19.77 24.82 6.37
N LEU A 38 -20.02 25.19 5.11
CA LEU A 38 -19.72 24.34 3.96
C LEU A 38 -18.21 24.09 3.86
N LEU A 39 -17.38 25.12 4.05
CA LEU A 39 -15.93 24.99 4.06
C LEU A 39 -15.45 24.00 5.14
N CYS A 40 -15.95 24.16 6.37
CA CYS A 40 -15.60 23.28 7.49
C CYS A 40 -15.98 21.81 7.22
N THR A 41 -17.13 21.59 6.58
CA THR A 41 -17.58 20.26 6.17
C THR A 41 -16.59 19.61 5.20
N TRP A 42 -16.24 20.30 4.11
CA TRP A 42 -15.34 19.73 3.11
C TRP A 42 -13.89 19.58 3.60
N ILE A 43 -13.46 20.37 4.58
CA ILE A 43 -12.17 20.16 5.25
C ILE A 43 -12.20 18.87 6.09
N LYS A 44 -13.29 18.60 6.81
CA LYS A 44 -13.45 17.37 7.61
C LYS A 44 -13.46 16.14 6.72
N GLU A 45 -14.23 16.17 5.63
CA GLU A 45 -14.31 15.07 4.66
C GLU A 45 -12.95 14.80 4.01
N ALA A 46 -12.25 15.83 3.54
CA ALA A 46 -10.91 15.68 2.98
C ALA A 46 -9.92 15.09 4.01
N ARG A 47 -10.04 15.46 5.29
CA ARG A 47 -9.20 14.91 6.36
C ARG A 47 -9.48 13.43 6.59
N LEU A 48 -10.74 12.99 6.53
CA LEU A 48 -11.11 11.58 6.64
C LEU A 48 -10.54 10.77 5.47
N ALA A 49 -10.73 11.24 4.24
CA ALA A 49 -10.20 10.57 3.05
C ALA A 49 -8.66 10.47 3.08
N ARG A 50 -7.95 11.52 3.52
CA ARG A 50 -6.48 11.46 3.70
C ARG A 50 -6.05 10.42 4.73
N ARG A 51 -6.79 10.28 5.85
CA ARG A 51 -6.50 9.25 6.86
C ARG A 51 -6.68 7.85 6.31
N GLU A 52 -7.74 7.64 5.53
CA GLU A 52 -7.99 6.36 4.88
C GLU A 52 -6.90 6.03 3.85
N LEU A 53 -6.49 7.01 3.03
CA LEU A 53 -5.40 6.84 2.08
C LEU A 53 -4.06 6.51 2.78
N ILE A 54 -3.74 7.18 3.89
CA ILE A 54 -2.56 6.86 4.72
C ILE A 54 -2.65 5.43 5.26
N ALA A 55 -3.84 4.96 5.67
CA ALA A 55 -4.01 3.59 6.14
C ALA A 55 -3.69 2.57 5.05
N LEU A 56 -4.09 2.81 3.80
CA LEU A 56 -3.76 1.94 2.67
C LEU A 56 -2.24 1.83 2.45
N TYR A 57 -1.53 2.96 2.51
CA TYR A 57 -0.07 2.95 2.40
C TYR A 57 0.61 2.23 3.56
N ARG A 58 0.13 2.41 4.79
CA ARG A 58 0.66 1.71 5.97
C ARG A 58 0.46 0.20 5.89
N GLU A 59 -0.68 -0.25 5.41
CA GLU A 59 -0.93 -1.69 5.23
C GLU A 59 -0.02 -2.28 4.16
N LYS A 60 0.24 -1.55 3.07
CA LYS A 60 1.23 -1.95 2.07
C LYS A 60 2.64 -2.03 2.66
N GLU A 61 3.05 -1.03 3.43
CA GLU A 61 4.36 -1.03 4.10
C GLU A 61 4.51 -2.22 5.06
N LYS A 62 3.47 -2.56 5.83
CA LYS A 62 3.48 -3.76 6.68
C LYS A 62 3.62 -5.04 5.87
N TYR A 63 2.88 -5.14 4.76
CA TYR A 63 2.95 -6.29 3.86
C TYR A 63 4.36 -6.46 3.28
N ASP A 64 4.94 -5.40 2.71
CA ASP A 64 6.29 -5.42 2.15
C ASP A 64 7.32 -5.81 3.21
N ASN A 65 7.22 -5.26 4.42
CA ASN A 65 8.11 -5.60 5.53
C ASN A 65 8.01 -7.08 5.93
N GLN A 66 6.80 -7.65 5.95
CA GLN A 66 6.61 -9.06 6.25
C GLN A 66 7.16 -9.93 5.11
N LEU A 67 6.86 -9.57 3.87
CA LEU A 67 7.35 -10.26 2.68
C LEU A 67 8.88 -10.31 2.66
N GLU A 68 9.54 -9.21 2.96
CA GLU A 68 11.01 -9.14 3.01
C GLU A 68 11.60 -10.02 4.11
N ARG A 69 10.94 -10.10 5.29
CA ARG A 69 11.35 -11.02 6.36
C ARG A 69 11.20 -12.47 5.93
N ASP A 70 10.07 -12.81 5.32
CA ASP A 70 9.80 -14.17 4.85
C ASP A 70 10.81 -14.56 3.75
N ARG A 71 11.08 -13.66 2.81
CA ARG A 71 12.09 -13.84 1.76
C ARG A 71 13.47 -14.13 2.35
N LYS A 72 13.92 -13.33 3.32
CA LYS A 72 15.20 -13.54 4.02
C LYS A 72 15.25 -14.89 4.74
N SER A 73 14.16 -15.27 5.42
CA SER A 73 14.06 -16.55 6.11
C SER A 73 14.19 -17.74 5.14
N ILE A 74 13.44 -17.70 4.04
CA ILE A 74 13.46 -18.76 3.02
C ILE A 74 14.82 -18.85 2.34
N LEU A 75 15.44 -17.71 2.00
CA LEU A 75 16.79 -17.68 1.44
C LEU A 75 17.82 -18.28 2.39
N GLY A 76 17.72 -17.97 3.69
CA GLY A 76 18.58 -18.58 4.71
C GLY A 76 18.42 -20.10 4.79
N ILE A 77 17.19 -20.62 4.67
CA ILE A 77 16.94 -22.07 4.61
C ILE A 77 17.56 -22.68 3.36
N VAL A 78 17.37 -22.05 2.19
CA VAL A 78 17.91 -22.50 0.90
C VAL A 78 19.44 -22.55 0.94
N GLU A 79 20.08 -21.49 1.46
CA GLU A 79 21.53 -21.42 1.61
C GLU A 79 22.05 -22.51 2.56
N HIS A 80 21.38 -22.72 3.68
CA HIS A 80 21.72 -23.76 4.65
C HIS A 80 21.63 -25.17 4.04
N LEU A 81 20.58 -25.47 3.28
CA LEU A 81 20.44 -26.74 2.57
C LEU A 81 21.55 -26.94 1.53
N LYS A 82 21.83 -25.91 0.73
CA LYS A 82 22.90 -25.94 -0.28
C LYS A 82 24.28 -26.14 0.36
N SER A 83 24.56 -25.53 1.51
CA SER A 83 25.82 -25.69 2.25
C SER A 83 26.07 -27.14 2.71
N ARG A 84 25.00 -27.92 2.87
CA ARG A 84 25.04 -29.35 3.25
C ARG A 84 25.00 -30.28 2.03
N GLY A 85 25.07 -29.75 0.81
CA GLY A 85 24.94 -30.52 -0.42
C GLY A 85 23.52 -31.04 -0.70
N ILE A 86 22.51 -30.50 -0.01
CA ILE A 86 21.10 -30.90 -0.18
C ILE A 86 20.47 -30.04 -1.28
N ASN A 87 19.73 -30.68 -2.19
CA ASN A 87 19.00 -29.98 -3.23
C ASN A 87 17.85 -29.14 -2.63
N ALA A 88 17.90 -27.82 -2.80
CA ALA A 88 16.91 -26.87 -2.30
C ALA A 88 15.83 -26.48 -3.33
N SER A 89 15.85 -27.04 -4.54
CA SER A 89 14.94 -26.65 -5.64
C SER A 89 13.45 -26.79 -5.29
N VAL A 90 13.11 -27.76 -4.44
CA VAL A 90 11.73 -27.97 -3.97
C VAL A 90 11.27 -26.79 -3.11
N VAL A 91 12.16 -26.26 -2.25
CA VAL A 91 11.88 -25.12 -1.37
C VAL A 91 11.75 -23.85 -2.21
N GLU A 92 12.68 -23.63 -3.13
CA GLU A 92 12.63 -22.47 -4.05
C GLU A 92 11.33 -22.47 -4.88
N ARG A 93 10.92 -23.64 -5.40
CA ARG A 93 9.68 -23.77 -6.17
C ARG A 93 8.42 -23.57 -5.31
N ALA A 94 8.39 -24.12 -4.11
CA ALA A 94 7.26 -23.96 -3.20
C ALA A 94 7.04 -22.50 -2.79
N HIS A 95 8.12 -21.74 -2.66
CA HIS A 95 8.11 -20.34 -2.25
C HIS A 95 8.37 -19.34 -3.39
N HIS A 96 8.20 -19.77 -4.64
CA HIS A 96 8.52 -18.97 -5.82
C HIS A 96 7.90 -17.56 -5.77
N ASN A 97 6.63 -17.43 -5.37
CA ASN A 97 5.94 -16.15 -5.29
C ASN A 97 6.52 -15.19 -4.23
N THR A 98 7.09 -15.73 -3.16
CA THR A 98 7.75 -14.95 -2.10
C THR A 98 9.18 -14.58 -2.48
N LEU A 99 9.82 -15.40 -3.32
CA LEU A 99 11.19 -15.19 -3.77
C LEU A 99 11.29 -14.31 -5.02
N SER A 100 10.27 -14.33 -5.88
CA SER A 100 10.18 -13.53 -7.11
C SER A 100 9.67 -12.11 -6.81
N GLU A 101 10.38 -11.11 -7.29
CA GLU A 101 10.00 -9.70 -7.20
C GLU A 101 8.78 -9.35 -8.07
N GLU A 102 8.44 -10.21 -9.04
CA GLU A 102 7.41 -9.94 -10.06
C GLU A 102 5.97 -10.13 -9.58
N CYS A 103 5.74 -10.67 -8.38
CA CYS A 103 4.39 -10.89 -7.85
C CYS A 103 3.81 -9.72 -7.02
N CYS A 104 4.55 -8.63 -6.83
CA CYS A 104 4.14 -7.48 -6.01
C CYS A 104 3.50 -6.35 -6.82
#